data_AF-A0A182UGS0-F1
#
_entry.id   AF-A0A182UGS0-F1
#
_cell.length_a   1.000
_cell.length_b   1.000
_cell.length_c   1.000
_cell.angle_alpha   90.00
_cell.angle_beta   90.00
_cell.angle_gamma   90.00
#
_symmetry.space_group_name_H-M   'P 1'
#
loop_
_entity.id
_entity.type
_entity.pdbx_description
1 polymer ?
#
loop_
_entity_poly.entity_id
_entity_poly.type
_entity_poly.pdbx_seq_one_letter_code
_entity_poly.pdbx_strand_id
1 'polypeptide(L)'
;MSLANCVLLLRRFQKACIKYGVADVDLFQTTDLWDRKNVALVTTTIFAVGRACYKHPEFRGPYLGPRPAEENRREFTEEQLRAGEGLIGLQAGSNKGATQAGLNFGATRKILLGK
;
A
#
# COMPACT_ATOMS: atom_id res chain seq x y z
N MET A 1 -14.57 0.12 -36.12
CA MET A 1 -13.60 0.87 -35.29
C MET A 1 -12.20 0.36 -35.61
N SER A 2 -11.31 1.20 -36.14
CA SER A 2 -9.96 0.75 -36.51
C SER A 2 -9.10 0.50 -35.25
N LEU A 3 -8.20 -0.49 -35.32
CA LEU A 3 -7.27 -0.87 -34.24
C LEU A 3 -6.50 0.34 -33.67
N ALA A 4 -6.12 1.27 -34.55
CA ALA A 4 -5.38 2.49 -34.20
C ALA A 4 -6.17 3.43 -33.26
N ASN A 5 -7.49 3.48 -33.39
CA ASN A 5 -8.34 4.37 -32.58
C ASN A 5 -8.42 3.89 -31.12
N CYS A 6 -8.46 2.57 -30.90
CA CYS A 6 -8.53 2.01 -29.54
C CYS A 6 -7.23 2.26 -28.76
N VAL A 7 -6.06 2.02 -29.39
CA VAL A 7 -4.75 2.26 -28.74
C VAL A 7 -4.57 3.75 -28.42
N LEU A 8 -5.00 4.64 -29.32
CA LEU A 8 -4.94 6.08 -29.08
C LEU A 8 -5.82 6.52 -27.91
N LEU A 9 -7.04 5.96 -27.78
CA LEU A 9 -7.94 6.26 -26.67
C LEU A 9 -7.33 5.88 -25.33
N LEU A 10 -6.73 4.69 -25.24
CA LEU A 10 -6.10 4.21 -24.00
C LEU A 10 -4.92 5.10 -23.58
N ARG A 11 -4.09 5.51 -24.54
CA ARG A 11 -2.98 6.44 -24.25
C ARG A 11 -3.48 7.81 -23.80
N ARG A 12 -4.60 8.30 -24.35
CA ARG A 12 -5.23 9.57 -23.91
C ARG A 12 -5.74 9.45 -22.48
N PHE A 13 -6.38 8.33 -22.13
CA PHE A 13 -6.83 8.04 -20.77
C PHE A 13 -5.65 8.03 -19.79
N GLN A 14 -4.59 7.27 -20.06
CA GLN A 14 -3.41 7.20 -19.20
C GLN A 14 -2.80 8.60 -18.97
N LYS A 15 -2.62 9.40 -20.03
CA LYS A 15 -2.13 10.77 -19.92
C LYS A 15 -3.02 11.66 -19.05
N ALA A 16 -4.34 11.50 -19.16
CA ALA A 16 -5.28 12.23 -18.32
C ALA A 16 -5.17 11.81 -16.84
N CYS A 17 -5.01 10.51 -16.55
CA CYS A 17 -4.82 10.02 -15.19
C CYS A 17 -3.54 10.57 -14.54
N ILE A 18 -2.42 10.58 -15.26
CA ILE A 18 -1.16 11.17 -14.77
C ILE A 18 -1.35 12.65 -14.45
N LYS A 19 -1.96 13.40 -15.37
CA LYS A 19 -2.24 14.83 -15.19
C LYS A 19 -3.18 15.09 -14.00
N TYR A 20 -4.08 14.16 -13.72
CA TYR A 20 -5.01 14.20 -12.60
C TYR A 20 -4.39 13.69 -11.27
N GLY A 21 -3.08 13.39 -11.25
CA GLY A 21 -2.36 13.05 -10.02
C GLY A 21 -2.44 11.57 -9.61
N VAL A 22 -2.81 10.68 -10.54
CA VAL A 22 -2.64 9.23 -10.35
C VAL A 22 -1.17 8.87 -10.57
N ALA A 23 -0.60 8.04 -9.69
CA ALA A 23 0.78 7.60 -9.80
C ALA A 23 0.96 6.62 -10.97
N ASP A 24 2.10 6.68 -11.66
CA ASP A 24 2.40 5.83 -12.82
C ASP A 24 2.32 4.33 -12.50
N VAL A 25 2.69 3.95 -11.27
CA VAL A 25 2.63 2.57 -10.76
C VAL A 25 1.20 2.02 -10.67
N ASP A 26 0.20 2.90 -10.58
CA ASP A 26 -1.21 2.54 -10.51
C ASP A 26 -1.86 2.47 -11.91
N LEU A 27 -1.13 2.76 -13.00
CA LEU A 27 -1.66 2.76 -14.37
C LEU A 27 -1.51 1.39 -15.04
N PHE A 28 -2.62 0.88 -15.58
CA PHE A 28 -2.59 -0.28 -16.47
C PHE A 28 -1.94 0.04 -17.82
N GLN A 29 -1.35 -0.96 -18.47
CA GLN A 29 -0.78 -0.90 -19.81
C GLN A 29 -1.78 -1.33 -20.89
N THR A 30 -1.55 -0.94 -22.16
CA THR A 30 -2.46 -1.27 -23.26
C THR A 30 -2.72 -2.78 -23.39
N THR A 31 -1.70 -3.61 -23.17
CA THR A 31 -1.78 -5.08 -23.19
C THR A 31 -2.68 -5.65 -22.11
N ASP A 32 -2.79 -4.98 -20.96
CA ASP A 32 -3.57 -5.46 -19.81
C ASP A 32 -5.05 -5.52 -20.12
N LEU A 33 -5.55 -4.54 -20.89
CA LEU A 33 -6.94 -4.46 -21.34
C LEU A 33 -7.14 -5.10 -22.72
N TRP A 34 -6.28 -4.80 -23.70
CA TRP A 34 -6.45 -5.24 -25.09
C TRP A 34 -6.29 -6.75 -25.24
N ASP A 35 -5.18 -7.28 -24.75
CA ASP A 35 -4.89 -8.72 -24.78
C ASP A 35 -5.45 -9.44 -23.53
N ARG A 36 -6.16 -8.70 -22.67
CA ARG A 36 -6.74 -9.18 -21.41
C ARG A 36 -5.73 -9.86 -20.49
N LYS A 37 -4.47 -9.39 -20.51
CA LYS A 37 -3.41 -9.97 -19.68
C LYS A 37 -3.61 -9.67 -18.20
N ASN A 38 -4.20 -8.52 -17.86
CA ASN A 38 -4.39 -8.13 -16.47
C ASN A 38 -5.55 -7.12 -16.31
N VAL A 39 -6.78 -7.60 -16.50
CA VAL A 39 -7.98 -6.77 -16.32
C VAL A 39 -8.14 -6.28 -14.88
N ALA A 40 -7.60 -7.01 -13.90
CA ALA A 40 -7.63 -6.59 -12.49
C ALA A 40 -6.89 -5.25 -12.28
N LEU A 41 -5.77 -5.03 -12.97
CA LEU A 41 -5.03 -3.78 -12.89
C LEU A 41 -5.83 -2.59 -13.43
N VAL A 42 -6.66 -2.80 -14.46
CA VAL A 42 -7.57 -1.77 -14.97
C VAL A 42 -8.54 -1.32 -13.88
N THR A 43 -9.12 -2.27 -13.14
CA THR A 43 -9.98 -1.97 -11.99
C THR A 43 -9.21 -1.21 -10.90
N THR A 44 -7.98 -1.63 -10.58
CA THR A 44 -7.12 -0.93 -9.61
C THR A 44 -6.84 0.52 -10.03
N THR A 45 -6.56 0.77 -11.31
CA THR A 45 -6.39 2.13 -11.85
C THR A 45 -7.65 2.98 -11.65
N ILE A 46 -8.84 2.41 -11.84
CA ILE A 46 -10.12 3.12 -11.60
C ILE A 46 -10.24 3.52 -10.12
N PHE A 47 -9.91 2.61 -9.19
CA PHE A 47 -9.87 2.95 -7.76
C PHE A 47 -8.78 4.00 -7.45
N ALA A 48 -7.65 3.99 -8.15
CA ALA A 48 -6.61 5.00 -7.98
C ALA A 48 -7.06 6.40 -8.43
N VAL A 49 -7.81 6.50 -9.54
CA VAL A 49 -8.50 7.74 -9.93
C VAL A 49 -9.48 8.18 -8.86
N GLY A 50 -10.26 7.25 -8.31
CA GLY A 50 -11.18 7.52 -7.19
C GLY A 50 -10.48 8.11 -5.96
N ARG A 51 -9.32 7.56 -5.59
CA ARG A 51 -8.47 8.12 -4.53
C ARG A 51 -7.93 9.51 -4.88
N ALA A 52 -7.53 9.73 -6.14
CA ALA A 52 -7.01 11.01 -6.60
C ALA A 52 -8.06 12.12 -6.45
N CYS A 53 -9.34 11.83 -6.69
CA CYS A 53 -10.43 12.82 -6.51
C CYS A 53 -10.47 13.47 -5.12
N TYR A 54 -10.02 12.79 -4.06
CA TYR A 54 -9.95 13.38 -2.71
C TYR A 54 -8.95 14.56 -2.61
N LYS A 55 -8.00 14.65 -3.53
CA LYS A 55 -7.01 15.74 -3.62
C LYS A 55 -7.49 16.92 -4.48
N HIS A 56 -8.66 16.82 -5.11
CA HIS A 56 -9.22 17.80 -6.03
C HIS A 56 -10.46 18.46 -5.41
N PRO A 57 -10.35 19.65 -4.79
CA PRO A 57 -11.48 20.37 -4.18
C PRO A 57 -12.58 20.75 -5.19
N GLU A 58 -12.23 20.87 -6.47
CA GLU A 58 -13.15 21.14 -7.57
C GLU A 58 -14.03 19.94 -7.93
N PHE A 59 -13.67 18.74 -7.50
CA PHE A 59 -14.43 17.53 -7.78
C PHE A 59 -15.72 17.48 -6.96
N ARG A 60 -16.86 17.60 -7.64
CA ARG A 60 -18.22 17.58 -7.03
C ARG A 60 -18.94 16.24 -7.17
N GLY A 61 -18.28 15.22 -7.71
CA GLY A 61 -18.86 13.90 -7.93
C GLY A 61 -18.86 13.03 -6.67
N PRO A 62 -19.48 11.84 -6.73
CA PRO A 62 -19.36 10.85 -5.66
C PRO A 62 -17.91 10.35 -5.57
N TYR A 63 -17.43 10.14 -4.35
CA TYR A 63 -16.12 9.54 -4.12
C TYR A 63 -16.18 8.02 -4.20
N LEU A 64 -15.13 7.42 -4.76
CA LEU A 64 -14.97 5.98 -4.86
C LEU A 64 -13.89 5.51 -3.87
N GLY A 65 -14.30 4.66 -2.92
CA GLY A 65 -13.42 4.11 -1.88
C GLY A 65 -13.39 4.95 -0.59
N PRO A 66 -12.63 4.53 0.42
CA PRO A 66 -12.46 5.29 1.65
C PRO A 66 -11.58 6.52 1.44
N ARG A 67 -11.83 7.56 2.24
CA ARG A 67 -10.98 8.77 2.25
C ARG A 67 -9.54 8.38 2.66
N PRO A 68 -8.51 8.76 1.88
CA PRO A 68 -7.13 8.60 2.29
C PRO A 68 -6.87 9.29 3.64
N ALA A 69 -6.12 8.63 4.53
CA ALA A 69 -5.77 9.21 5.81
C ALA A 69 -4.87 10.45 5.62
N GLU A 70 -5.10 11.47 6.44
CA GLU A 70 -4.23 12.64 6.52
C GLU A 70 -3.10 12.38 7.52
N GLU A 71 -1.92 12.96 7.25
CA GLU A 71 -0.78 12.84 8.17
C GLU A 71 -1.13 13.51 9.51
N ASN A 72 -1.09 12.74 10.59
CA ASN A 72 -1.28 13.28 11.94
C ASN A 72 0.10 13.43 12.60
N ARG A 73 0.73 14.58 12.41
CA ARG A 73 1.98 14.92 13.10
C ARG A 73 1.68 15.21 14.56
N ARG A 74 2.16 14.33 15.43
CA ARG A 74 2.08 14.53 16.88
C ARG A 74 3.43 15.02 17.37
N GLU A 75 3.42 16.18 17.98
CA GLU A 75 4.57 16.74 18.68
C GLU A 75 4.50 16.25 20.13
N PHE A 76 5.61 15.69 20.60
CA PHE A 76 5.77 15.28 21.99
C PHE A 76 6.74 16.25 22.67
N THR A 77 6.48 16.56 23.94
CA THR A 77 7.44 17.37 24.71
C THR A 77 8.70 16.57 25.00
N GLU A 78 9.81 17.26 25.25
CA GLU A 78 11.08 16.61 25.57
C GLU A 78 10.96 15.73 26.82
N GLU A 79 10.16 16.15 27.80
CA GLU A 79 9.87 15.37 29.00
C GLU A 79 9.09 14.09 28.70
N GLN A 80 8.15 14.12 27.74
CA GLN A 80 7.41 12.94 27.28
C GLN A 80 8.30 11.96 26.52
N LEU A 81 9.21 12.48 25.68
CA LEU A 81 10.19 11.66 24.97
C LEU A 81 11.14 10.96 25.96
N ARG A 82 11.68 11.72 26.93
CA ARG A 82 12.52 11.18 28.03
C ARG A 82 11.79 10.16 28.89
N ALA A 83 10.52 10.39 29.20
CA ALA A 83 9.71 9.43 29.94
C ALA A 83 9.49 8.12 29.15
N GLY A 84 9.50 8.18 27.81
CA GLY A 84 9.40 7.03 26.91
C GLY A 84 10.68 6.19 26.84
N GLU A 85 11.86 6.78 27.04
CA GLU A 85 13.16 6.06 27.01
C GLU A 85 13.25 4.94 28.05
N GLY A 86 12.59 5.12 29.21
CA GLY A 86 12.52 4.12 30.28
C GLY A 86 11.49 3.01 30.06
N LEU A 87 10.59 3.15 29.08
CA LEU A 87 9.52 2.20 28.81
C LEU A 87 10.00 1.13 27.82
N ILE A 88 10.62 0.08 28.35
CA ILE A 88 11.03 -1.10 27.58
C ILE A 88 9.77 -1.88 27.19
N GLY A 89 9.42 -1.88 25.90
CA GLY A 89 8.31 -2.68 25.38
C GLY A 89 8.51 -4.17 25.69
N LEU A 90 7.41 -4.94 25.79
CA LEU A 90 7.40 -6.36 26.19
C LEU A 90 8.32 -7.30 25.36
N GLN A 91 8.86 -6.83 24.23
CA GLN A 91 9.79 -7.53 23.35
C GLN A 91 11.15 -6.84 23.17
N ALA A 92 11.44 -5.75 23.89
CA ALA A 92 12.75 -5.12 23.86
C ALA A 92 13.73 -5.96 24.72
N GLY A 93 14.10 -7.12 24.17
CA GLY A 93 15.16 -7.97 24.70
C GLY A 93 16.48 -7.24 24.60
N SER A 94 17.09 -6.93 25.74
CA SER A 94 18.48 -6.48 25.78
C SER A 94 19.40 -7.70 25.67
N ASN A 95 20.17 -7.76 24.58
CA ASN A 95 21.18 -8.82 24.35
C ASN A 95 22.36 -8.74 25.33
N LYS A 96 22.38 -7.76 26.25
CA LYS A 96 23.53 -7.45 27.11
C LYS A 96 23.45 -8.05 28.53
N GLY A 97 22.39 -8.77 28.90
CA GLY A 97 22.26 -9.23 30.29
C GLY A 97 21.46 -10.51 30.57
N ALA A 98 20.76 -11.09 29.59
CA ALA A 98 20.10 -12.39 29.76
C ALA A 98 20.25 -13.17 28.47
N THR A 99 21.17 -14.13 28.42
CA THR A 99 21.21 -15.11 27.33
C THR A 99 19.90 -15.88 27.35
N GLN A 100 19.12 -15.80 26.27
CA GLN A 100 17.97 -16.68 26.01
C GLN A 100 18.42 -18.13 25.72
N ALA A 101 19.53 -18.56 26.31
CA ALA A 101 20.03 -19.92 26.20
C ALA A 101 19.15 -20.81 27.10
N GLY A 102 18.29 -21.62 26.48
CA GLY A 102 17.43 -22.59 27.19
C GLY A 102 15.93 -22.25 27.21
N LEU A 103 15.51 -21.09 26.70
CA LEU A 103 14.09 -20.79 26.51
C LEU A 103 13.59 -21.50 25.23
N ASN A 104 13.01 -22.69 25.41
CA ASN A 104 12.34 -23.43 24.35
C ASN A 104 10.84 -23.14 24.38
N PHE A 105 10.36 -22.30 23.45
CA PHE A 105 8.93 -22.09 23.24
C PHE A 105 8.41 -23.05 22.17
N GLY A 106 7.61 -24.02 22.61
CA GLY A 106 6.92 -24.98 21.75
C GLY A 106 7.48 -26.40 21.83
N ALA A 107 6.62 -27.40 21.73
CA ALA A 107 7.06 -28.79 21.68
C ALA A 107 7.79 -29.08 20.35
N THR A 108 8.93 -29.75 20.42
CA THR A 108 9.69 -30.17 19.23
C THR A 108 8.81 -31.03 18.33
N ARG A 109 8.62 -30.59 17.08
CA ARG A 109 7.80 -31.28 16.08
C ARG A 109 8.40 -32.67 15.81
N LYS A 110 7.70 -33.74 16.19
CA LYS A 110 8.09 -35.11 15.82
C LYS A 110 7.85 -35.32 14.32
N ILE A 111 8.90 -35.17 13.51
CA ILE A 111 8.89 -35.64 12.13
C ILE A 111 9.33 -37.11 12.19
N LEU A 112 8.39 -38.04 11.99
CA LEU A 112 8.70 -39.44 11.74
C LEU A 112 9.07 -39.56 10.27
N LEU A 113 10.36 -39.78 9.98
CA LEU A 113 10.83 -40.14 8.65
C LEU A 113 10.70 -41.65 8.46
N GLY A 114 9.89 -42.06 7.49
CA GLY A 114 9.93 -43.41 6.90
C GLY A 114 8.73 -44.30 7.19
N LYS A 115 7.84 -44.42 6.19
CA LYS A 115 7.53 -45.71 5.54
C LYS A 115 7.47 -45.48 4.05
#